data_AF-A0A7S1MTH7-F1
#
_entry.id   AF-A0A7S1MTH7-F1
#
_cell.length_a   1.000
_cell.length_b   1.000
_cell.length_c   1.000
_cell.angle_alpha   90.00
_cell.angle_beta   90.00
_cell.angle_gamma   90.00
#
_symmetry.space_group_name_H-M   'P 1'
#
loop_
_entity.id
_entity.type
_entity.pdbx_description
1 polymer ?
#
loop_
_entity_poly.entity_id
_entity_poly.type
_entity_poly.pdbx_seq_one_letter_code
_entity_poly.pdbx_strand_id
1 'polypeptide(L)'
;MEFTQQGSMVYKGFKINQQGVQISPERDGQVSPFMLKDIKLLEVLGRGTSSVVKKGENTLTGEKMAVKILGTVYNPELRKALHSELKLLMPKLQETPSPYIVRVIDVFYPKEEDMIYIVLELCDAGSLNTAIKNSGKASEKVVSVVMRQIFLALAFLFDHGIQHRDIKPSNVLLTSHGAVKLSDFGSSKEDVNAETFCGTTRYMSPERLNGHEYTPKADVWSAGMVMLEMGFGDHPYHVCFGTDGSFVAMIEYATKYDTPQLDESYSDHARGFAGLCMAKKPEQRPTPGMLVRPENLGASHPFIAQHAQQGNQVVAEWIQQGVRKVGPLLSVAS
;
A
#
# COMPACT_ATOMS: atom_id res chain seq x y z
N MET A 1 -1.85 -27.39 -21.32
CA MET A 1 -3.12 -26.66 -21.15
C MET A 1 -4.21 -27.70 -21.26
N GLU A 2 -4.88 -28.06 -20.17
CA GLU A 2 -6.02 -28.98 -20.25
C GLU A 2 -7.12 -28.47 -19.32
N PHE A 3 -8.31 -28.28 -19.89
CA PHE A 3 -9.54 -28.07 -19.14
C PHE A 3 -10.06 -29.44 -18.74
N THR A 4 -10.35 -29.63 -17.46
CA THR A 4 -11.13 -30.81 -17.04
C THR A 4 -12.55 -30.72 -17.63
N GLN A 5 -13.21 -31.85 -17.83
CA GLN A 5 -14.60 -31.92 -18.33
C GLN A 5 -15.63 -31.15 -17.48
N GLN A 6 -15.23 -30.71 -16.28
CA GLN A 6 -16.02 -29.88 -15.36
C GLN A 6 -15.66 -28.39 -15.41
N GLY A 7 -14.83 -27.94 -16.36
CA GLY A 7 -14.48 -26.52 -16.53
C GLY A 7 -13.54 -25.98 -15.44
N SER A 8 -12.75 -26.85 -14.80
CA SER A 8 -11.74 -26.44 -13.81
C SER A 8 -10.32 -26.49 -14.38
N MET A 9 -9.50 -25.49 -14.00
CA MET A 9 -8.08 -25.36 -14.34
C MET A 9 -7.25 -25.53 -13.05
N VAL A 10 -6.29 -26.45 -13.08
CA VAL A 10 -5.33 -26.68 -12.00
C VAL A 10 -3.97 -26.15 -12.43
N TYR A 11 -3.39 -25.22 -11.66
CA TYR A 11 -2.03 -24.74 -11.91
C TYR A 11 -1.34 -24.34 -10.61
N LYS A 12 -0.25 -25.05 -10.27
CA LYS A 12 0.70 -24.73 -9.19
C LYS A 12 0.05 -24.15 -7.91
N GLY A 13 -0.80 -24.92 -7.25
CA GLY A 13 -1.38 -24.50 -5.96
C GLY A 13 -2.65 -23.64 -6.04
N PHE A 14 -3.22 -23.40 -7.24
CA PHE A 14 -4.54 -22.77 -7.39
C PHE A 14 -5.47 -23.67 -8.21
N LYS A 15 -6.66 -23.94 -7.65
CA LYS A 15 -7.77 -24.61 -8.34
C LYS A 15 -8.82 -23.56 -8.66
N ILE A 16 -8.89 -23.19 -9.94
CA ILE A 16 -9.91 -22.28 -10.44
C ILE A 16 -11.01 -23.16 -11.00
N ASN A 17 -12.13 -23.24 -10.32
CA ASN A 17 -13.23 -24.11 -10.68
C ASN A 17 -14.54 -23.32 -10.84
N GLN A 18 -15.59 -24.07 -11.13
CA GLN A 18 -16.94 -23.57 -11.24
C GLN A 18 -17.55 -23.03 -9.92
N GLN A 19 -16.78 -22.88 -8.85
CA GLN A 19 -17.19 -22.35 -7.54
C GLN A 19 -16.25 -21.21 -7.07
N GLY A 20 -15.21 -20.87 -7.84
CA GLY A 20 -14.32 -19.75 -7.57
C GLY A 20 -12.84 -20.01 -7.86
N VAL A 21 -11.99 -19.05 -7.47
CA VAL A 21 -10.57 -19.30 -7.20
C VAL A 21 -10.54 -19.94 -5.81
N GLN A 22 -10.14 -21.19 -5.74
CA GLN A 22 -9.74 -21.83 -4.49
C GLN A 22 -8.22 -21.96 -4.54
N ILE A 23 -7.52 -21.64 -3.45
CA ILE A 23 -6.17 -22.17 -3.28
C ILE A 23 -6.34 -23.69 -3.38
N SER A 24 -5.62 -24.30 -4.32
CA SER A 24 -5.62 -25.74 -4.47
C SER A 24 -5.29 -26.34 -3.11
N PRO A 25 -5.99 -27.40 -2.67
CA PRO A 25 -5.58 -28.18 -1.51
C PRO A 25 -4.15 -28.76 -1.64
N GLU A 26 -3.51 -28.60 -2.79
CA GLU A 26 -2.10 -28.90 -3.02
C GLU A 26 -1.23 -27.63 -2.95
N ARG A 27 -1.16 -27.00 -1.78
CA ARG A 27 0.13 -26.49 -1.26
C ARG A 27 0.87 -27.70 -0.70
N ASP A 28 1.52 -28.54 -1.51
CA ASP A 28 2.11 -29.79 -0.97
C ASP A 28 1.13 -30.56 -0.04
N GLY A 29 -0.18 -30.57 -0.35
CA GLY A 29 -1.22 -31.18 0.48
C GLY A 29 -1.88 -30.33 1.58
N GLN A 30 -1.68 -29.01 1.68
CA GLN A 30 -2.41 -28.14 2.63
C GLN A 30 -3.66 -27.47 2.02
N VAL A 31 -4.85 -27.84 2.53
CA VAL A 31 -6.15 -27.21 2.27
C VAL A 31 -6.20 -25.79 2.88
N SER A 32 -6.94 -24.86 2.26
CA SER A 32 -7.29 -23.60 2.92
C SER A 32 -7.86 -23.87 4.33
N PRO A 33 -7.42 -23.13 5.36
CA PRO A 33 -7.82 -23.41 6.75
C PRO A 33 -9.30 -23.10 7.05
N PHE A 34 -10.01 -22.40 6.16
CA PHE A 34 -11.41 -22.02 6.36
C PHE A 34 -12.14 -21.72 5.03
N MET A 35 -13.46 -21.75 5.05
CA MET A 35 -14.32 -21.36 3.91
C MET A 35 -14.80 -19.92 4.08
N LEU A 36 -15.24 -19.29 2.98
CA LEU A 36 -15.83 -17.94 3.04
C LEU A 36 -17.00 -17.83 4.04
N LYS A 37 -17.85 -18.86 4.13
CA LYS A 37 -18.97 -18.93 5.07
C LYS A 37 -18.53 -18.93 6.54
N ASP A 38 -17.27 -19.29 6.82
CA ASP A 38 -16.71 -19.32 8.17
C ASP A 38 -16.22 -17.93 8.59
N ILE A 39 -16.28 -16.93 7.70
CA ILE A 39 -15.91 -15.55 7.99
C ILE A 39 -17.17 -14.71 8.22
N LYS A 40 -17.33 -14.22 9.44
CA LYS A 40 -18.35 -13.22 9.76
C LYS A 40 -17.85 -11.83 9.36
N LEU A 41 -18.50 -11.21 8.37
CA LEU A 41 -18.23 -9.82 8.00
C LEU A 41 -18.84 -8.86 9.04
N LEU A 42 -18.04 -7.91 9.50
CA LEU A 42 -18.36 -6.93 10.53
C LEU A 42 -18.39 -5.51 9.92
N GLU A 43 -17.85 -4.52 10.64
CA GLU A 43 -17.81 -3.12 10.24
C GLU A 43 -16.99 -2.87 8.95
N VAL A 44 -17.33 -1.80 8.24
CA VAL A 44 -16.56 -1.32 7.09
C VAL A 44 -15.30 -0.60 7.59
N LEU A 45 -14.15 -1.03 7.10
CA LEU A 45 -12.84 -0.41 7.38
C LEU A 45 -12.48 0.65 6.33
N GLY A 46 -12.94 0.49 5.09
CA GLY A 46 -12.65 1.42 4.01
C GLY A 46 -13.50 1.18 2.76
N ARG A 47 -13.63 2.21 1.94
CA ARG A 47 -14.30 2.16 0.63
C ARG A 47 -13.37 2.74 -0.42
N GLY A 48 -13.15 1.99 -1.50
CA GLY A 48 -12.51 2.46 -2.72
C GLY A 48 -13.54 2.58 -3.85
N THR A 49 -13.11 3.06 -5.01
CA THR A 49 -13.99 3.30 -6.18
C THR A 49 -14.80 2.05 -6.58
N SER A 50 -14.17 0.87 -6.54
CA SER A 50 -14.78 -0.39 -6.98
C SER A 50 -14.66 -1.50 -5.93
N SER A 51 -14.38 -1.13 -4.68
CA SER A 51 -14.14 -2.10 -3.60
C SER A 51 -14.61 -1.62 -2.24
N VAL A 52 -15.07 -2.52 -1.40
CA VAL A 52 -15.29 -2.26 0.03
C VAL A 52 -14.40 -3.18 0.85
N VAL A 53 -13.72 -2.63 1.84
CA VAL A 53 -12.94 -3.39 2.82
C VAL A 53 -13.74 -3.48 4.10
N LYS A 54 -14.05 -4.69 4.53
CA LYS A 54 -14.72 -4.96 5.81
C LYS A 54 -13.80 -5.69 6.76
N LYS A 55 -14.00 -5.51 8.05
CA LYS A 55 -13.40 -6.40 9.05
C LYS A 55 -14.11 -7.75 8.99
N GLY A 56 -13.34 -8.82 9.05
CA GLY A 56 -13.84 -10.19 9.16
C GLY A 56 -13.41 -10.80 10.48
N GLU A 57 -14.19 -11.75 10.97
CA GLU A 57 -13.82 -12.63 12.08
C GLU A 57 -14.02 -14.07 11.64
N ASN A 58 -12.97 -14.88 11.75
CA ASN A 58 -13.09 -16.32 11.56
C ASN A 58 -13.93 -16.88 12.73
N THR A 59 -15.10 -17.41 12.43
CA THR A 59 -16.05 -17.92 13.42
C THR A 59 -15.56 -19.18 14.14
N LEU A 60 -14.58 -19.88 13.58
CA LEU A 60 -13.97 -21.08 14.17
C LEU A 60 -12.83 -20.73 15.14
N THR A 61 -12.05 -19.69 14.85
CA THR A 61 -10.83 -19.35 15.61
C THR A 61 -10.92 -18.05 16.40
N GLY A 62 -11.90 -17.18 16.10
CA GLY A 62 -11.99 -15.80 16.59
C GLY A 62 -10.95 -14.86 15.98
N GLU A 63 -10.13 -15.33 15.03
CA GLU A 63 -9.09 -14.51 14.41
C GLU A 63 -9.71 -13.40 13.56
N LYS A 64 -9.21 -12.17 13.75
CA LYS A 64 -9.66 -10.99 13.01
C LYS A 64 -8.83 -10.79 11.75
N MET A 65 -9.50 -10.40 10.67
CA MET A 65 -8.91 -10.19 9.34
C MET A 65 -9.54 -8.98 8.65
N ALA A 66 -8.94 -8.55 7.54
CA ALA A 66 -9.56 -7.61 6.62
C ALA A 66 -10.02 -8.35 5.36
N VAL A 67 -11.23 -8.07 4.90
CA VAL A 67 -11.82 -8.69 3.71
C VAL A 67 -12.11 -7.60 2.69
N LYS A 68 -11.29 -7.56 1.63
CA LYS A 68 -11.50 -6.66 0.50
C LYS A 68 -12.45 -7.33 -0.50
N ILE A 69 -13.61 -6.72 -0.68
CA ILE A 69 -14.67 -7.19 -1.56
C ILE A 69 -14.65 -6.31 -2.81
N LEU A 70 -14.35 -6.92 -3.95
CA LEU A 70 -14.31 -6.27 -5.25
C LEU A 70 -15.59 -6.63 -6.00
N GLY A 71 -16.39 -5.61 -6.32
CA GLY A 71 -17.49 -5.77 -7.27
C GLY A 71 -16.91 -6.05 -8.63
N THR A 72 -17.23 -7.20 -9.23
CA THR A 72 -16.84 -7.38 -10.61
C THR A 72 -17.67 -6.42 -11.45
N VAL A 73 -17.00 -5.45 -12.07
CA VAL A 73 -17.55 -4.78 -13.24
C VAL A 73 -17.90 -5.92 -14.22
N TYR A 74 -19.06 -5.87 -14.86
CA TYR A 74 -19.54 -6.82 -15.87
C TYR A 74 -18.60 -7.02 -17.08
N ASN A 75 -17.36 -6.53 -17.02
CA ASN A 75 -16.34 -6.67 -18.04
C ASN A 75 -15.47 -7.93 -17.80
N PRO A 76 -15.61 -8.99 -18.61
CA PRO A 76 -14.82 -10.21 -18.53
C PRO A 76 -13.31 -9.99 -18.75
N GLU A 77 -12.92 -8.92 -19.44
CA GLU A 77 -11.51 -8.58 -19.73
C GLU A 77 -10.83 -8.03 -18.48
N LEU A 78 -11.51 -7.17 -17.72
CA LEU A 78 -11.04 -6.67 -16.43
C LEU A 78 -10.93 -7.80 -15.39
N ARG A 79 -11.88 -8.76 -15.41
CA ARG A 79 -11.78 -9.99 -14.61
C ARG A 79 -10.54 -10.79 -15.00
N LYS A 80 -10.25 -10.95 -16.29
CA LYS A 80 -9.08 -11.68 -16.79
C LYS A 80 -7.75 -11.00 -16.45
N ALA A 81 -7.71 -9.66 -16.47
CA ALA A 81 -6.55 -8.86 -16.08
C ALA A 81 -6.27 -9.00 -14.57
N LEU A 82 -7.28 -8.76 -13.72
CA LEU A 82 -7.17 -8.94 -12.27
C LEU A 82 -6.76 -10.37 -11.88
N HIS A 83 -7.32 -11.36 -12.58
CA HIS A 83 -6.98 -12.77 -12.41
C HIS A 83 -5.53 -13.07 -12.80
N SER A 84 -5.03 -12.48 -13.89
CA SER A 84 -3.65 -12.67 -14.34
C SER A 84 -2.66 -11.99 -13.39
N GLU A 85 -3.05 -10.85 -12.82
CA GLU A 85 -2.26 -10.10 -11.85
C GLU A 85 -2.14 -10.86 -10.51
N LEU A 86 -3.27 -11.30 -9.94
CA LEU A 86 -3.28 -12.14 -8.73
C LEU A 86 -2.48 -13.44 -8.94
N LYS A 87 -2.57 -14.05 -10.13
CA LYS A 87 -1.82 -15.27 -10.49
C LYS A 87 -0.31 -15.07 -10.53
N LEU A 88 0.17 -13.89 -10.93
CA LEU A 88 1.62 -13.61 -11.00
C LEU A 88 2.18 -13.14 -9.66
N LEU A 89 1.41 -12.34 -8.92
CA LEU A 89 1.86 -11.69 -7.69
C LEU A 89 1.76 -12.61 -6.47
N MET A 90 0.65 -13.34 -6.31
CA MET A 90 0.40 -14.13 -5.09
C MET A 90 1.44 -15.23 -4.83
N PRO A 91 1.91 -16.02 -5.81
CA PRO A 91 2.92 -17.05 -5.55
C PRO A 91 4.24 -16.45 -5.03
N LYS A 92 4.71 -15.36 -5.65
CA LYS A 92 5.95 -14.67 -5.25
C LYS A 92 5.89 -14.17 -3.80
N LEU A 93 4.73 -13.64 -3.40
CA LEU A 93 4.50 -13.14 -2.04
C LEU A 93 4.37 -14.25 -1.00
N GLN A 94 3.93 -15.45 -1.40
CA GLN A 94 3.81 -16.59 -0.51
C GLN A 94 5.14 -17.33 -0.33
N GLU A 95 5.96 -17.43 -1.38
CA GLU A 95 7.29 -18.05 -1.32
C GLU A 95 8.25 -17.26 -0.42
N THR A 96 8.24 -15.93 -0.53
CA THR A 96 9.08 -15.04 0.28
C THR A 96 8.21 -13.99 0.98
N PRO A 97 7.62 -14.30 2.14
CA PRO A 97 6.80 -13.34 2.86
C PRO A 97 7.65 -12.16 3.34
N SER A 98 7.19 -10.95 3.05
CA SER A 98 7.80 -9.72 3.56
C SER A 98 7.01 -9.19 4.75
N PRO A 99 7.66 -8.84 5.88
CA PRO A 99 6.95 -8.26 7.02
C PRO A 99 6.38 -6.86 6.71
N TYR A 100 6.84 -6.22 5.63
CA TYR A 100 6.47 -4.86 5.21
C TYR A 100 5.41 -4.81 4.09
N ILE A 101 4.86 -5.96 3.70
CA ILE A 101 3.75 -6.08 2.75
C ILE A 101 2.57 -6.70 3.48
N VAL A 102 1.35 -6.23 3.22
CA VAL A 102 0.13 -6.84 3.75
C VAL A 102 -0.02 -8.25 3.17
N ARG A 103 -0.04 -9.24 4.06
CA ARG A 103 -0.17 -10.64 3.72
C ARG A 103 -1.58 -10.95 3.21
N VAL A 104 -1.64 -11.58 2.05
CA VAL A 104 -2.85 -12.24 1.55
C VAL A 104 -2.97 -13.60 2.23
N ILE A 105 -4.05 -13.78 3.00
CA ILE A 105 -4.37 -15.03 3.68
C ILE A 105 -5.06 -15.97 2.70
N ASP A 106 -6.12 -15.50 2.03
CA ASP A 106 -6.89 -16.29 1.07
C ASP A 106 -7.63 -15.41 0.05
N VAL A 107 -8.15 -16.03 -1.02
CA VAL A 107 -9.00 -15.38 -2.03
C VAL A 107 -10.17 -16.28 -2.38
N PHE A 108 -11.39 -15.74 -2.36
CA PHE A 108 -12.62 -16.43 -2.75
C PHE A 108 -13.32 -15.71 -3.90
N TYR A 109 -14.00 -16.48 -4.76
CA TYR A 109 -14.83 -15.95 -5.85
C TYR A 109 -16.13 -16.77 -5.97
N PRO A 110 -17.11 -16.57 -5.06
CA PRO A 110 -18.39 -17.27 -5.15
C PRO A 110 -19.11 -16.88 -6.45
N LYS A 111 -19.40 -17.86 -7.29
CA LYS A 111 -20.02 -17.66 -8.60
C LYS A 111 -21.35 -16.90 -8.55
N GLU A 112 -22.13 -17.13 -7.50
CA GLU A 112 -23.49 -16.60 -7.38
C GLU A 112 -23.51 -15.10 -7.06
N GLU A 113 -22.39 -14.56 -6.57
CA GLU A 113 -22.32 -13.17 -6.09
C GLU A 113 -21.60 -12.24 -7.06
N ASP A 114 -20.88 -12.76 -8.06
CA ASP A 114 -20.05 -11.96 -8.97
C ASP A 114 -19.12 -10.98 -8.23
N MET A 115 -18.57 -11.43 -7.09
CA MET A 115 -17.71 -10.65 -6.20
C MET A 115 -16.43 -11.42 -5.92
N ILE A 116 -15.29 -10.73 -5.87
CA ILE A 116 -14.02 -11.30 -5.42
C ILE A 116 -13.78 -10.86 -3.98
N TYR A 117 -13.49 -11.82 -3.11
CA TYR A 117 -13.16 -11.62 -1.71
C TYR A 117 -11.68 -11.91 -1.52
N ILE A 118 -10.90 -10.90 -1.15
CA ILE A 118 -9.48 -11.05 -0.81
C ILE A 118 -9.37 -10.93 0.71
N VAL A 119 -8.97 -12.01 1.38
CA VAL A 119 -8.75 -12.07 2.82
C VAL A 119 -7.30 -11.71 3.11
N LEU A 120 -7.13 -10.69 3.95
CA LEU A 120 -5.85 -10.05 4.27
C LEU A 120 -5.62 -10.09 5.78
N GLU A 121 -4.35 -10.04 6.18
CA GLU A 121 -4.03 -9.74 7.58
C GLU A 121 -4.62 -8.38 7.99
N LEU A 122 -5.08 -8.28 9.25
CA LEU A 122 -5.62 -7.04 9.77
C LEU A 122 -4.50 -6.15 10.33
N CYS A 123 -4.36 -4.95 9.77
CA CYS A 123 -3.56 -3.88 10.35
C CYS A 123 -4.46 -3.04 11.29
N ASP A 124 -4.37 -3.30 12.58
CA ASP A 124 -5.32 -2.86 13.62
C ASP A 124 -5.22 -1.37 14.01
N ALA A 125 -4.21 -0.64 13.52
CA ALA A 125 -4.10 0.81 13.68
C ALA A 125 -4.54 1.61 12.42
N GLY A 126 -5.10 0.94 11.41
CA GLY A 126 -5.64 1.60 10.23
C GLY A 126 -4.56 2.12 9.28
N SER A 127 -4.86 3.20 8.55
CA SER A 127 -3.95 3.77 7.54
C SER A 127 -3.09 4.91 8.09
N LEU A 128 -1.93 5.14 7.47
CA LEU A 128 -1.07 6.29 7.76
C LEU A 128 -1.80 7.61 7.53
N ASN A 129 -2.69 7.68 6.53
CA ASN A 129 -3.56 8.85 6.31
C ASN A 129 -4.38 9.19 7.57
N THR A 130 -5.01 8.20 8.19
CA THR A 130 -5.77 8.40 9.43
C THR A 130 -4.84 8.79 10.59
N ALA A 131 -3.66 8.19 10.68
CA ALA A 131 -2.69 8.51 11.72
C ALA A 131 -2.17 9.95 11.62
N ILE A 132 -1.87 10.45 10.41
CA ILE A 132 -1.46 11.84 10.16
C ILE A 132 -2.58 12.80 10.58
N LYS A 133 -3.82 12.55 10.14
CA LYS A 133 -4.98 13.40 10.50
C LYS A 133 -5.22 13.48 12.01
N ASN A 134 -5.05 12.37 12.72
CA ASN A 134 -5.35 12.28 14.14
C ASN A 134 -4.20 12.79 15.03
N SER A 135 -2.96 12.52 14.63
CA SER A 135 -1.77 12.80 15.44
C SER A 135 -1.15 14.15 15.10
N GLY A 136 -1.34 14.61 13.86
CA GLY A 136 -0.71 15.78 13.26
C GLY A 136 0.71 15.48 12.75
N LYS A 137 1.50 16.54 12.60
CA LYS A 137 2.91 16.49 12.22
C LYS A 137 3.69 15.43 13.01
N ALA A 138 4.35 14.51 12.31
CA ALA A 138 5.21 13.50 12.90
C ALA A 138 6.57 14.10 13.28
N SER A 139 7.30 13.45 14.19
CA SER A 139 8.70 13.79 14.47
C SER A 139 9.63 13.08 13.48
N GLU A 140 10.84 13.62 13.27
CA GLU A 140 11.85 13.01 12.40
C GLU A 140 12.09 11.53 12.69
N LYS A 141 12.10 11.15 13.98
CA LYS A 141 12.24 9.77 14.45
C LYS A 141 11.14 8.86 13.91
N VAL A 142 9.88 9.29 14.01
CA VAL A 142 8.72 8.56 13.49
C VAL A 142 8.80 8.48 11.97
N VAL A 143 9.08 9.60 11.30
CA VAL A 143 9.21 9.66 9.83
C VAL A 143 10.28 8.67 9.37
N SER A 144 11.46 8.66 10.00
CA SER A 144 12.55 7.75 9.61
C SER A 144 12.17 6.27 9.74
N VAL A 145 11.55 5.87 10.86
CA VAL A 145 11.12 4.48 11.06
C VAL A 145 10.05 4.06 10.06
N VAL A 146 9.10 4.94 9.75
CA VAL A 146 8.06 4.67 8.74
C VAL A 146 8.67 4.58 7.34
N MET A 147 9.49 5.56 6.95
CA MET A 147 10.13 5.57 5.64
C MET A 147 11.05 4.36 5.44
N ARG A 148 11.79 3.95 6.47
CA ARG A 148 12.60 2.72 6.40
C ARG A 148 11.76 1.50 6.02
N GLN A 149 10.62 1.30 6.67
CA GLN A 149 9.74 0.16 6.40
C GLN A 149 9.09 0.26 5.01
N ILE A 150 8.66 1.45 4.59
CA ILE A 150 8.15 1.69 3.22
C ILE A 150 9.22 1.34 2.17
N PHE A 151 10.46 1.81 2.34
CA PHE A 151 11.53 1.54 1.38
C PHE A 151 11.98 0.08 1.39
N LEU A 152 11.90 -0.63 2.52
CA LEU A 152 12.12 -2.09 2.57
C LEU A 152 11.02 -2.85 1.81
N ALA A 153 9.76 -2.40 1.90
CA ALA A 153 8.67 -2.94 1.10
C ALA A 153 8.88 -2.68 -0.40
N LEU A 154 9.25 -1.45 -0.77
CA LEU A 154 9.52 -1.08 -2.17
C LEU A 154 10.75 -1.81 -2.74
N ALA A 155 11.80 -2.02 -1.94
CA ALA A 155 12.95 -2.81 -2.33
C ALA A 155 12.55 -4.27 -2.60
N PHE A 156 11.75 -4.85 -1.70
CA PHE A 156 11.20 -6.19 -1.89
C PHE A 156 10.38 -6.29 -3.20
N LEU A 157 9.47 -5.35 -3.46
CA LEU A 157 8.69 -5.35 -4.71
C LEU A 157 9.59 -5.20 -5.94
N PHE A 158 10.56 -4.27 -5.89
CA PHE A 158 11.52 -4.02 -6.96
C PHE A 158 12.32 -5.27 -7.32
N ASP A 159 12.86 -5.97 -6.32
CA ASP A 159 13.67 -7.19 -6.51
C ASP A 159 12.86 -8.34 -7.13
N HIS A 160 11.52 -8.33 -6.97
CA HIS A 160 10.60 -9.30 -7.57
C HIS A 160 10.03 -8.85 -8.93
N GLY A 161 10.48 -7.70 -9.45
CA GLY A 161 10.00 -7.11 -10.70
C GLY A 161 8.58 -6.54 -10.61
N ILE A 162 8.16 -6.13 -9.41
CA ILE A 162 6.81 -5.61 -9.11
C ILE A 162 6.91 -4.11 -8.86
N GLN A 163 5.98 -3.36 -9.44
CA GLN A 163 5.80 -1.92 -9.21
C GLN A 163 4.55 -1.71 -8.35
N HIS A 164 4.59 -0.78 -7.39
CA HIS A 164 3.41 -0.56 -6.56
C HIS A 164 2.36 0.30 -7.26
N ARG A 165 2.75 1.41 -7.90
CA ARG A 165 1.92 2.30 -8.75
C ARG A 165 0.85 3.13 -8.02
N ASP A 166 0.72 3.02 -6.71
CA ASP A 166 -0.30 3.72 -5.92
C ASP A 166 0.16 3.96 -4.48
N ILE A 167 1.41 4.39 -4.30
CA ILE A 167 1.94 4.76 -2.98
C ILE A 167 1.29 6.07 -2.54
N LYS A 168 0.60 6.01 -1.40
CA LYS A 168 -0.03 7.14 -0.71
C LYS A 168 -0.36 6.74 0.73
N PRO A 169 -0.61 7.68 1.66
CA PRO A 169 -0.82 7.35 3.07
C PRO A 169 -2.03 6.44 3.33
N SER A 170 -3.03 6.40 2.45
CA SER A 170 -4.17 5.48 2.59
C SER A 170 -3.81 4.01 2.30
N ASN A 171 -2.73 3.77 1.54
CA ASN A 171 -2.25 2.45 1.15
C ASN A 171 -1.04 2.00 1.99
N VAL A 172 -0.65 2.81 2.98
CA VAL A 172 0.33 2.46 4.02
C VAL A 172 -0.46 2.13 5.28
N LEU A 173 -0.50 0.85 5.65
CA LEU A 173 -1.23 0.37 6.83
C LEU A 173 -0.31 0.22 8.04
N LEU A 174 -0.90 0.42 9.22
CA LEU A 174 -0.21 0.45 10.49
C LEU A 174 -0.79 -0.59 11.46
N THR A 175 0.07 -1.17 12.29
CA THR A 175 -0.38 -1.95 13.46
C THR A 175 -0.23 -1.14 14.74
N SER A 176 -0.96 -1.51 15.78
CA SER A 176 -0.85 -0.96 17.14
C SER A 176 0.54 -1.11 17.74
N HIS A 177 1.34 -2.02 17.21
CA HIS A 177 2.73 -2.28 17.59
C HIS A 177 3.73 -1.47 16.75
N GLY A 178 3.26 -0.59 15.87
CA GLY A 178 4.07 0.30 15.05
C GLY A 178 4.69 -0.34 13.80
N ALA A 179 4.22 -1.52 13.39
CA ALA A 179 4.63 -2.10 12.11
C ALA A 179 3.96 -1.35 10.96
N VAL A 180 4.68 -1.19 9.85
CA VAL A 180 4.24 -0.48 8.65
C VAL A 180 4.23 -1.45 7.49
N LYS A 181 3.10 -1.53 6.79
CA LYS A 181 2.88 -2.48 5.68
C LYS A 181 2.26 -1.78 4.48
N LEU A 182 2.77 -2.05 3.28
CA LEU A 182 2.14 -1.59 2.05
C LEU A 182 0.99 -2.52 1.65
N SER A 183 -0.12 -1.94 1.23
CA SER A 183 -1.30 -2.62 0.69
C SER A 183 -1.62 -2.14 -0.72
N ASP A 184 -2.49 -2.85 -1.44
CA ASP A 184 -3.04 -2.39 -2.73
C ASP A 184 -1.97 -2.10 -3.81
N PHE A 185 -0.86 -2.84 -3.78
CA PHE A 185 0.12 -2.85 -4.86
C PHE A 185 -0.38 -3.65 -6.05
N GLY A 186 0.17 -3.38 -7.24
CA GLY A 186 -0.09 -4.15 -8.45
C GLY A 186 -1.27 -3.66 -9.27
N SER A 187 -2.23 -2.94 -8.69
CA SER A 187 -3.46 -2.53 -9.38
C SER A 187 -3.15 -1.95 -10.76
N SER A 188 -3.60 -2.65 -11.80
CA SER A 188 -3.52 -2.25 -13.20
C SER A 188 -4.43 -1.03 -13.47
N LYS A 189 -4.13 0.10 -12.84
CA LYS A 189 -4.68 1.42 -13.19
C LYS A 189 -4.05 1.94 -14.48
N GLU A 190 -3.90 1.08 -15.48
CA GLU A 190 -3.65 1.52 -16.85
C GLU A 190 -4.97 1.91 -17.55
N ASP A 191 -6.11 1.42 -17.06
CA ASP A 191 -7.44 1.92 -17.42
C ASP A 191 -8.02 2.74 -16.26
N VAL A 192 -7.95 4.08 -16.37
CA VAL A 192 -8.51 4.97 -15.35
C VAL A 192 -9.54 5.89 -15.97
N ASN A 193 -10.82 5.63 -15.66
CA ASN A 193 -11.92 6.55 -15.90
C ASN A 193 -11.72 7.89 -15.16
N ALA A 194 -12.21 8.96 -15.78
CA ALA A 194 -11.99 10.37 -15.44
C ALA A 194 -12.39 10.83 -14.02
N GLU A 195 -13.13 10.04 -13.23
CA GLU A 195 -13.52 10.40 -11.85
C GLU A 195 -12.45 10.03 -10.80
N THR A 196 -11.54 9.10 -11.10
CA THR A 196 -10.42 8.72 -10.20
C THR A 196 -9.23 9.72 -10.29
N PHE A 197 -9.38 10.76 -11.12
CA PHE A 197 -8.31 11.63 -11.63
C PHE A 197 -7.82 12.71 -10.64
N CYS A 198 -8.54 12.99 -9.55
CA CYS A 198 -8.16 14.08 -8.62
C CYS A 198 -7.46 13.61 -7.34
N GLY A 199 -7.81 12.44 -6.79
CA GLY A 199 -7.33 12.03 -5.46
C GLY A 199 -5.96 11.34 -5.43
N THR A 200 -5.69 10.48 -6.42
CA THR A 200 -4.44 9.67 -6.49
C THR A 200 -3.30 10.43 -7.20
N THR A 201 -3.63 11.38 -8.07
CA THR A 201 -2.68 12.16 -8.87
C THR A 201 -1.77 13.04 -8.03
N ARG A 202 -2.19 13.43 -6.83
CA ARG A 202 -1.41 14.24 -5.89
C ARG A 202 -0.06 13.63 -5.51
N TYR A 203 0.08 12.30 -5.57
CA TYR A 203 1.32 11.58 -5.27
C TYR A 203 2.08 11.13 -6.52
N MET A 204 1.56 11.40 -7.72
CA MET A 204 2.19 10.97 -8.96
C MET A 204 3.46 11.75 -9.25
N SER A 205 4.43 11.06 -9.81
CA SER A 205 5.69 11.66 -10.25
C SER A 205 5.51 12.53 -11.50
N PRO A 206 6.42 13.49 -11.75
CA PRO A 206 6.32 14.41 -12.89
C PRO A 206 6.25 13.68 -14.23
N GLU A 207 7.00 12.58 -14.41
CA GLU A 207 6.97 11.78 -15.62
C GLU A 207 5.62 11.09 -15.84
N ARG A 208 4.95 10.65 -14.76
CA ARG A 208 3.62 10.04 -14.84
C ARG A 208 2.54 11.05 -15.16
N LEU A 209 2.64 12.24 -14.56
CA LEU A 209 1.74 13.36 -14.86
C LEU A 209 1.86 13.83 -16.32
N ASN A 210 3.03 13.70 -16.93
CA ASN A 210 3.27 13.97 -18.35
C ASN A 210 2.97 12.79 -19.28
N GLY A 211 2.44 11.66 -18.77
CA GLY A 211 2.06 10.49 -19.57
C GLY A 211 3.23 9.62 -20.03
N HIS A 212 4.44 9.80 -19.48
CA HIS A 212 5.56 8.91 -19.77
C HIS A 212 5.39 7.53 -19.11
N GLU A 213 6.20 6.58 -19.56
CA GLU A 213 6.23 5.22 -19.03
C GLU A 213 6.52 5.18 -17.52
N TYR A 214 5.86 4.25 -16.84
CA TYR A 214 6.05 4.03 -15.42
C TYR A 214 7.41 3.36 -15.16
N THR A 215 8.19 3.91 -14.25
CA THR A 215 9.41 3.27 -13.74
C THR A 215 9.27 3.04 -12.23
N PRO A 216 10.00 2.08 -11.63
CA PRO A 216 10.00 1.91 -10.18
C PRO A 216 10.48 3.15 -9.40
N LYS A 217 11.13 4.11 -10.08
CA LYS A 217 11.49 5.41 -9.49
C LYS A 217 10.28 6.32 -9.26
N ALA A 218 9.15 6.06 -9.92
CA ALA A 218 7.89 6.76 -9.64
C ALA A 218 7.39 6.44 -8.22
N ASP A 219 7.51 5.19 -7.75
CA ASP A 219 7.18 4.83 -6.36
C ASP A 219 8.04 5.57 -5.34
N VAL A 220 9.31 5.84 -5.68
CA VAL A 220 10.24 6.61 -4.84
C VAL A 220 9.79 8.07 -4.68
N TRP A 221 9.29 8.70 -5.76
CA TRP A 221 8.69 10.03 -5.68
C TRP A 221 7.45 10.04 -4.80
N SER A 222 6.54 9.09 -5.03
CA SER A 222 5.31 8.98 -4.24
C SER A 222 5.61 8.75 -2.76
N ALA A 223 6.63 7.95 -2.43
CA ALA A 223 7.13 7.81 -1.05
C ALA A 223 7.71 9.13 -0.49
N GLY A 224 8.38 9.93 -1.32
CA GLY A 224 8.83 11.28 -0.95
C GLY A 224 7.67 12.22 -0.60
N MET A 225 6.57 12.18 -1.37
CA MET A 225 5.35 12.93 -1.05
C MET A 225 4.74 12.48 0.29
N VAL A 226 4.69 11.18 0.56
CA VAL A 226 4.26 10.63 1.85
C VAL A 226 5.14 11.14 3.00
N MET A 227 6.47 11.17 2.82
CA MET A 227 7.41 11.69 3.82
C MET A 227 7.15 13.16 4.14
N LEU A 228 6.94 13.99 3.12
CA LEU A 228 6.64 15.41 3.29
C LEU A 228 5.29 15.62 3.99
N GLU A 229 4.27 14.84 3.63
CA GLU A 229 2.96 14.91 4.28
C GLU A 229 3.02 14.55 5.77
N MET A 230 3.78 13.52 6.15
CA MET A 230 4.03 13.22 7.55
C MET A 230 4.72 14.40 8.26
N GLY A 231 5.68 15.03 7.57
CA GLY A 231 6.48 16.12 8.14
C GLY A 231 5.75 17.45 8.26
N PHE A 232 4.72 17.68 7.45
CA PHE A 232 3.86 18.84 7.56
C PHE A 232 2.60 18.58 8.40
N GLY A 233 2.18 17.32 8.51
CA GLY A 233 0.90 16.94 9.10
C GLY A 233 -0.29 17.12 8.15
N ASP A 234 -0.05 17.54 6.91
CA ASP A 234 -1.03 17.74 5.85
C ASP A 234 -0.33 17.69 4.47
N HIS A 235 -1.10 17.57 3.40
CA HIS A 235 -0.57 17.34 2.06
C HIS A 235 0.37 18.50 1.62
N PRO A 236 1.55 18.22 1.05
CA PRO A 236 2.55 19.26 0.71
C PRO A 236 2.01 20.39 -0.16
N TYR A 237 1.18 20.08 -1.16
CA TYR A 237 0.60 21.13 -2.00
C TYR A 237 -0.41 22.01 -1.26
N HIS A 238 -1.17 21.46 -0.32
CA HIS A 238 -2.11 22.27 0.46
C HIS A 238 -1.34 23.22 1.39
N VAL A 239 -0.26 22.75 2.00
CA VAL A 239 0.59 23.57 2.88
C VAL A 239 1.34 24.66 2.10
N CYS A 240 1.89 24.34 0.92
CA CYS A 240 2.68 25.29 0.13
C CYS A 240 1.84 26.25 -0.71
N PHE A 241 0.64 25.84 -1.16
CA PHE A 241 -0.16 26.60 -2.12
C PHE A 241 -1.58 26.95 -1.62
N GLY A 242 -1.97 26.50 -0.43
CA GLY A 242 -3.26 26.80 0.18
C GLY A 242 -4.47 26.14 -0.48
N THR A 243 -4.26 25.16 -1.37
CA THR A 243 -5.31 24.47 -2.10
C THR A 243 -4.90 23.04 -2.45
N ASP A 244 -5.88 22.16 -2.58
CA ASP A 244 -5.67 20.80 -3.10
C ASP A 244 -5.26 20.77 -4.58
N GLY A 245 -5.48 21.89 -5.29
CA GLY A 245 -5.10 22.06 -6.70
C GLY A 245 -5.94 21.23 -7.67
N SER A 246 -6.06 21.71 -8.91
CA SER A 246 -6.57 20.88 -10.01
C SER A 246 -5.47 19.94 -10.52
N PHE A 247 -5.82 18.93 -11.32
CA PHE A 247 -4.82 18.09 -11.98
C PHE A 247 -3.77 18.91 -12.77
N VAL A 248 -4.22 19.99 -13.43
CA VAL A 248 -3.33 20.92 -14.15
C VAL A 248 -2.38 21.62 -13.17
N ALA A 249 -2.88 22.07 -12.02
CA ALA A 249 -2.04 22.67 -10.98
C ALA A 249 -1.00 21.66 -10.46
N MET A 250 -1.37 20.39 -10.29
CA MET A 250 -0.43 19.33 -9.87
C MET A 250 0.70 19.14 -10.90
N ILE A 251 0.39 19.17 -12.20
CA ILE A 251 1.42 19.16 -13.25
C ILE A 251 2.36 20.35 -13.07
N GLU A 252 1.82 21.56 -12.89
CA GLU A 252 2.64 22.75 -12.70
C GLU A 252 3.51 22.66 -11.44
N TYR A 253 2.96 22.27 -10.30
CA TYR A 253 3.69 22.11 -9.04
C TYR A 253 4.82 21.09 -9.17
N ALA A 254 4.56 19.93 -9.78
CA ALA A 254 5.54 18.87 -9.93
C ALA A 254 6.64 19.19 -10.96
N THR A 255 6.35 20.01 -11.97
CA THR A 255 7.26 20.26 -13.11
C THR A 255 7.94 21.62 -13.06
N LYS A 256 7.21 22.70 -12.76
CA LYS A 256 7.68 24.08 -12.86
C LYS A 256 8.22 24.64 -11.54
N TYR A 257 7.54 24.36 -10.42
CA TYR A 257 7.93 24.91 -9.12
C TYR A 257 9.02 24.09 -8.43
N ASP A 258 9.72 24.69 -7.47
CA ASP A 258 10.61 23.95 -6.60
C ASP A 258 9.84 22.95 -5.75
N THR A 259 10.47 21.82 -5.45
CA THR A 259 9.81 20.77 -4.67
C THR A 259 9.68 21.20 -3.21
N PRO A 260 8.57 20.88 -2.54
CA PRO A 260 8.38 21.20 -1.13
C PRO A 260 9.52 20.63 -0.27
N GLN A 261 9.94 21.39 0.74
CA GLN A 261 11.05 21.05 1.63
C GLN A 261 10.55 20.96 3.07
N LEU A 262 11.09 20.01 3.84
CA LEU A 262 10.87 19.97 5.28
C LEU A 262 11.49 21.22 5.94
N ASP A 263 10.87 21.70 7.00
CA ASP A 263 11.34 22.86 7.77
C ASP A 263 12.61 22.56 8.60
N GLU A 264 13.12 23.57 9.30
CA GLU A 264 14.35 23.49 10.10
C GLU A 264 14.24 22.60 11.35
N SER A 265 13.04 22.12 11.70
CA SER A 265 12.89 21.11 12.75
C SER A 265 13.36 19.71 12.34
N TYR A 266 13.67 19.53 11.05
CA TYR A 266 14.26 18.31 10.48
C TYR A 266 15.74 18.51 10.16
N SER A 267 16.54 17.46 10.39
CA SER A 267 17.96 17.44 10.10
C SER A 267 18.26 17.60 8.59
N ASP A 268 19.49 18.01 8.27
CA ASP A 268 19.98 18.04 6.88
C ASP A 268 19.93 16.66 6.22
N HIS A 269 20.07 15.58 7.00
CA HIS A 269 19.91 14.24 6.48
C HIS A 269 18.45 13.94 6.10
N ALA A 270 17.47 14.32 6.92
CA ALA A 270 16.06 14.15 6.58
C ALA A 270 15.67 14.99 5.36
N ARG A 271 16.09 16.26 5.32
CA ARG A 271 15.86 17.16 4.17
C ARG A 271 16.52 16.64 2.90
N GLY A 272 17.77 16.18 2.98
CA GLY A 272 18.49 15.57 1.88
C GLY A 272 17.83 14.29 1.36
N PHE A 273 17.35 13.43 2.26
CA PHE A 273 16.62 12.21 1.88
C PHE A 273 15.33 12.53 1.12
N ALA A 274 14.54 13.50 1.60
CA ALA A 274 13.35 13.97 0.92
C ALA A 274 13.71 14.55 -0.47
N GLY A 275 14.77 15.36 -0.56
CA GLY A 275 15.28 15.91 -1.81
C GLY A 275 15.66 14.83 -2.85
N LEU A 276 16.33 13.75 -2.42
CA LEU A 276 16.65 12.61 -3.28
C LEU A 276 15.39 11.91 -3.82
N CYS A 277 14.37 11.74 -2.98
CA CYS A 277 13.11 11.13 -3.40
C CYS A 277 12.35 12.02 -4.39
N MET A 278 12.40 13.33 -4.17
CA MET A 278 11.69 14.36 -4.92
C MET A 278 12.49 14.92 -6.11
N ALA A 279 13.55 14.23 -6.57
CA ALA A 279 14.24 14.65 -7.78
C ALA A 279 13.30 14.55 -8.99
N LYS A 280 13.12 15.67 -9.73
CA LYS A 280 12.17 15.73 -10.87
C LYS A 280 12.51 14.70 -11.95
N LYS A 281 13.80 14.54 -12.24
CA LYS A 281 14.34 13.57 -13.20
C LYS A 281 14.41 12.16 -12.59
N PRO A 282 13.71 11.14 -13.12
CA PRO A 282 13.71 9.79 -12.56
C PRO A 282 15.09 9.14 -12.41
N GLU A 283 16.00 9.46 -13.31
CA GLU A 283 17.39 8.98 -13.32
C GLU A 283 18.21 9.50 -12.13
N GLN A 284 17.82 10.62 -11.54
CA GLN A 284 18.46 11.21 -10.36
C GLN A 284 17.90 10.66 -9.04
N ARG A 285 16.75 9.99 -9.06
CA ARG A 285 16.22 9.31 -7.87
C ARG A 285 17.00 8.01 -7.63
N PRO A 286 17.22 7.59 -6.38
CA PRO A 286 17.80 6.28 -6.09
C PRO A 286 16.82 5.14 -6.43
N THR A 287 17.31 3.91 -6.63
CA THR A 287 16.41 2.75 -6.58
C THR A 287 16.01 2.48 -5.13
N PRO A 288 14.83 1.87 -4.86
CA PRO A 288 14.36 1.70 -3.48
C PRO A 288 15.38 1.05 -2.54
N GLY A 289 16.08 0.01 -3.00
CA GLY A 289 17.08 -0.69 -2.19
C GLY A 289 18.30 0.17 -1.81
N MET A 290 18.70 1.16 -2.61
CA MET A 290 19.88 1.99 -2.30
C MET A 290 19.72 2.79 -1.00
N LEU A 291 18.50 3.11 -0.60
CA LEU A 291 18.24 3.96 0.57
C LEU A 291 18.24 3.18 1.90
N VAL A 292 17.95 1.87 1.86
CA VAL A 292 17.72 1.03 3.05
C VAL A 292 18.65 -0.18 3.16
N ARG A 293 19.65 -0.29 2.28
CA ARG A 293 20.63 -1.39 2.34
C ARG A 293 21.39 -1.39 3.66
N PRO A 294 21.64 -2.58 4.25
CA PRO A 294 22.59 -2.73 5.35
C PRO A 294 23.97 -2.19 4.97
N GLU A 295 24.67 -1.53 5.91
CA GLU A 295 25.96 -0.87 5.65
C GLU A 295 27.00 -1.78 4.96
N ASN A 296 26.94 -3.09 5.20
CA ASN A 296 27.81 -4.10 4.61
C ASN A 296 27.49 -4.48 3.15
N LEU A 297 26.38 -3.98 2.58
CA LEU A 297 25.96 -4.16 1.18
C LEU A 297 25.86 -2.82 0.40
N GLY A 298 26.37 -1.74 1.02
CA GLY A 298 26.26 -0.35 0.59
C GLY A 298 25.78 0.54 1.74
N ALA A 299 26.22 1.79 1.82
CA ALA A 299 25.81 2.68 2.90
C ALA A 299 24.30 2.98 2.84
N SER A 300 23.56 2.70 3.92
CA SER A 300 22.21 3.25 4.12
C SER A 300 22.29 4.77 4.19
N HIS A 301 21.25 5.46 3.75
CA HIS A 301 21.22 6.90 3.91
C HIS A 301 21.25 7.26 5.42
N PRO A 302 22.08 8.25 5.86
CA PRO A 302 22.24 8.57 7.29
C PRO A 302 20.93 8.80 8.04
N PHE A 303 19.96 9.45 7.41
CA PHE A 303 18.59 9.61 7.94
C PHE A 303 17.93 8.31 8.40
N ILE A 304 18.09 7.23 7.63
CA ILE A 304 17.54 5.91 7.95
C ILE A 304 18.41 5.20 9.00
N ALA A 305 19.74 5.23 8.81
CA ALA A 305 20.69 4.56 9.69
C ALA A 305 20.62 5.10 11.13
N GLN A 306 20.57 6.43 11.30
CA GLN A 306 20.58 7.11 12.59
C GLN A 306 19.40 6.72 13.49
N HIS A 307 18.24 6.39 12.91
CA HIS A 307 17.04 6.03 13.65
C HIS A 307 16.66 4.55 13.55
N ALA A 308 17.47 3.73 12.86
CA ALA A 308 17.20 2.31 12.68
C ALA A 308 17.06 1.55 14.00
N GLN A 309 17.72 2.00 15.06
CA GLN A 309 17.66 1.37 16.39
C GLN A 309 16.42 1.73 17.22
N GLN A 310 15.66 2.77 16.84
CA GLN A 310 14.51 3.22 17.65
C GLN A 310 13.32 2.26 17.56
N GLY A 311 13.31 1.38 16.56
CA GLY A 311 12.31 0.33 16.39
C GLY A 311 10.90 0.85 16.20
N ASN A 312 9.93 -0.07 16.22
CA ASN A 312 8.53 0.25 15.93
C ASN A 312 7.82 0.99 17.08
N GLN A 313 8.41 1.01 18.29
CA GLN A 313 7.79 1.61 19.46
C GLN A 313 7.50 3.11 19.28
N VAL A 314 8.40 3.86 18.63
CA VAL A 314 8.19 5.29 18.38
C VAL A 314 6.96 5.55 17.49
N VAL A 315 6.68 4.64 16.55
CA VAL A 315 5.49 4.71 15.69
C VAL A 315 4.24 4.37 16.49
N ALA A 316 4.30 3.33 17.32
CA ALA A 316 3.20 2.93 18.20
C ALA A 316 2.79 4.06 19.16
N GLU A 317 3.77 4.73 19.78
CA GLU A 317 3.54 5.87 20.68
C GLU A 317 2.90 7.05 19.94
N TRP A 318 3.37 7.37 18.73
CA TRP A 318 2.78 8.43 17.91
C TRP A 318 1.31 8.12 17.56
N ILE A 319 1.01 6.89 17.16
CA ILE A 319 -0.37 6.44 16.91
C ILE A 319 -1.23 6.62 18.18
N GLN A 320 -0.74 6.16 19.33
CA GLN A 320 -1.48 6.28 20.60
C GLN A 320 -1.75 7.73 21.00
N GLN A 321 -0.83 8.66 20.71
CA GLN A 321 -1.06 10.09 20.94
C GLN A 321 -2.24 10.60 20.11
N GLY A 322 -2.34 10.21 18.84
CA GLY A 322 -3.50 10.51 18.00
C GLY A 322 -4.80 9.95 18.58
N VAL A 323 -4.80 8.68 18.99
CA VAL A 323 -5.98 8.05 19.61
C VAL A 323 -6.44 8.78 20.87
N ARG A 324 -5.52 9.27 21.71
CA ARG A 324 -5.88 10.04 22.91
C ARG A 324 -6.52 11.40 22.58
N LYS A 325 -6.17 12.01 21.45
CA LYS A 325 -6.70 13.32 21.02
C LYS A 325 -8.12 13.23 20.46
N VAL A 326 -8.42 12.18 19.69
CA VAL A 326 -9.70 12.06 18.93
C VAL A 326 -10.57 10.86 19.33
N GLY A 327 -10.12 9.98 20.23
CA GLY A 327 -10.80 8.74 20.59
C GLY A 327 -10.34 7.51 19.78
N PRO A 328 -10.84 6.30 20.10
CA PRO A 328 -10.44 5.05 19.43
C PRO A 328 -10.61 5.08 17.91
N LEU A 329 -9.66 4.50 17.17
CA LEU A 329 -9.56 4.47 15.70
C LEU A 329 -10.72 3.75 14.96
N LEU A 330 -11.74 3.26 15.67
CA LEU A 330 -12.85 2.47 15.11
C LEU A 330 -14.23 3.10 15.28
N SER A 331 -14.33 4.42 15.50
CA SER A 331 -15.60 5.13 15.29
C SER A 331 -15.45 6.22 14.23
N VAL A 332 -15.72 5.89 12.98
CA VAL A 332 -16.17 6.91 12.02
C VAL A 332 -17.68 6.78 11.95
N ALA A 333 -18.34 7.80 12.49
CA ALA A 333 -19.77 7.97 12.54
C ALA A 333 -20.37 8.20 11.13
N SER A 334 -21.61 7.69 10.99
CA SER A 334 -22.71 8.07 10.08
C SER A 334 -22.41 8.35 8.61
#